data_AF-Q66C46-F1
#
_entry.id   AF-Q66C46-F1
#
_cell.length_a   1.000
_cell.length_b   1.000
_cell.length_c   1.000
_cell.angle_alpha   90.00
_cell.angle_beta   90.00
_cell.angle_gamma   90.00
#
_symmetry.space_group_name_H-M   'P 1'
#
loop_
_entity.id
_entity.type
_entity.pdbx_description
1 polymer ?
#
loop_
_entity_poly.entity_id
_entity_poly.type
_entity_poly.pdbx_seq_one_letter_code
_entity_poly.pdbx_strand_id
1 'polypeptide(L)'
;MSNYINIARRIAKIILSPDSAIGLMHGVLSVPKDLGYLVYGYLDTDSRYLRETEHIRMAKAIRYGILQNHNFVKTIETVLGIFNKYVPKEKQESIYSRSMFSLAGRTAANSYIFGKMASIIAQRTAFLVTLQGGAAGNILLIGGMAERSVYTSRSLQRKNPEIYYALYPRNYDLLYFLIEPALEPFVEALQVRRNHGDAAFNKIIDMVENELKTKRAA
;
A
#
# COMPACT_ATOMS: atom_id res chain seq x y z
N MET A 1 6.04 21.66 -9.07
CA MET A 1 7.38 21.10 -8.85
C MET A 1 7.59 20.59 -7.42
N SER A 2 7.19 21.32 -6.37
CA SER A 2 7.29 20.88 -4.96
C SER A 2 6.66 19.49 -4.67
N ASN A 3 5.56 19.15 -5.33
CA ASN A 3 4.92 17.83 -5.14
C ASN A 3 5.76 16.68 -5.71
N TYR A 4 6.40 16.84 -6.87
CA TYR A 4 7.18 15.77 -7.52
C TYR A 4 8.43 15.40 -6.74
N ILE A 5 9.13 16.38 -6.17
CA ILE A 5 10.30 16.12 -5.34
C ILE A 5 9.92 15.44 -4.02
N ASN A 6 8.74 15.74 -3.46
CA ASN A 6 8.24 15.04 -2.28
C ASN A 6 7.96 13.56 -2.56
N ILE A 7 7.22 13.28 -3.66
CA ILE A 7 6.96 11.91 -4.13
C ILE A 7 8.29 11.17 -4.34
N ALA A 8 9.23 11.78 -5.07
CA ALA A 8 10.53 11.19 -5.36
C ALA A 8 11.33 10.87 -4.09
N ARG A 9 11.38 11.78 -3.12
CA ARG A 9 12.06 11.55 -1.83
C ARG A 9 11.46 10.41 -1.04
N ARG A 10 10.12 10.30 -1.02
CA ARG A 10 9.42 9.21 -0.32
C ARG A 10 9.70 7.87 -0.99
N ILE A 11 9.68 7.81 -2.32
CA ILE A 11 10.07 6.61 -3.09
C ILE A 11 11.53 6.24 -2.79
N ALA A 12 12.46 7.19 -2.93
CA ALA A 12 13.89 6.94 -2.70
C ALA A 12 14.18 6.48 -1.26
N LYS A 13 13.48 7.06 -0.26
CA LYS A 13 13.58 6.65 1.14
C LYS A 13 13.18 5.19 1.35
N ILE A 14 12.08 4.75 0.72
CA ILE A 14 11.60 3.37 0.81
C ILE A 14 12.52 2.40 0.07
N ILE A 15 13.08 2.81 -1.08
CA ILE A 15 14.05 2.01 -1.83
C ILE A 15 15.35 1.81 -1.05
N LEU A 16 15.89 2.89 -0.44
CA LEU A 16 17.14 2.82 0.33
C LEU A 16 17.00 2.10 1.66
N SER A 17 15.86 2.31 2.33
CA SER A 17 15.58 1.70 3.62
C SER A 17 14.13 1.25 3.64
N PRO A 18 13.85 0.01 3.23
CA PRO A 18 12.50 -0.53 3.33
C PRO A 18 12.02 -0.61 4.78
N ASP A 19 12.94 -0.74 5.73
CA ASP A 19 12.63 -0.65 7.15
C ASP A 19 12.09 0.74 7.53
N SER A 20 12.43 1.80 6.78
CA SER A 20 11.81 3.12 6.98
C SER A 20 10.32 3.15 6.56
N ALA A 21 9.88 2.22 5.71
CA ALA A 21 8.46 2.03 5.42
C ALA A 21 7.71 1.56 6.68
N ILE A 22 8.36 0.79 7.55
CA ILE A 22 7.82 0.43 8.88
C ILE A 22 7.55 1.69 9.69
N GLY A 23 8.49 2.65 9.67
CA GLY A 23 8.35 3.99 10.25
C GLY A 23 7.07 4.72 9.79
N LEU A 24 6.79 4.69 8.49
CA LEU A 24 5.57 5.26 7.89
C LEU A 24 4.29 4.52 8.33
N MET A 25 4.43 3.25 8.67
CA MET A 25 3.31 2.37 9.01
C MET A 25 2.96 2.35 10.51
N HIS A 26 3.74 3.02 11.38
CA HIS A 26 3.42 3.08 12.81
C HIS A 26 2.02 3.65 13.12
N GLY A 27 1.45 4.47 12.23
CA GLY A 27 0.08 5.00 12.34
C GLY A 27 -1.01 4.18 11.62
N VAL A 28 -0.67 3.03 11.04
CA VAL A 28 -1.62 2.21 10.26
C VAL A 28 -2.72 1.62 11.14
N LEU A 29 -2.39 1.18 12.35
CA LEU A 29 -3.33 0.58 13.30
C LEU A 29 -3.80 1.60 14.34
N SER A 30 -4.12 2.80 13.85
CA SER A 30 -4.60 3.90 14.67
C SER A 30 -6.07 3.69 15.02
N VAL A 31 -6.31 3.22 16.25
CA VAL A 31 -7.66 3.05 16.82
C VAL A 31 -8.54 4.30 16.63
N PRO A 32 -8.07 5.54 16.93
CA PRO A 32 -8.89 6.73 16.71
C PRO A 32 -9.24 6.96 15.23
N LYS A 33 -8.31 6.67 14.31
CA LYS A 33 -8.55 6.80 12.86
C LYS A 33 -9.62 5.81 12.40
N ASP A 34 -9.53 4.57 12.86
CA ASP A 34 -10.46 3.51 12.49
C ASP A 34 -11.87 3.78 13.07
N LEU A 35 -11.96 4.27 14.31
CA LEU A 35 -13.23 4.76 14.87
C LEU A 35 -13.78 5.96 14.09
N GLY A 36 -12.94 6.86 13.61
CA GLY A 36 -13.35 7.96 12.74
C GLY A 36 -13.98 7.46 11.43
N TYR A 37 -13.42 6.42 10.81
CA TYR A 37 -14.01 5.76 9.64
C TYR A 37 -15.33 5.06 9.97
N LEU A 38 -15.46 4.46 11.16
CA LEU A 38 -16.72 3.88 11.63
C LEU A 38 -17.83 4.93 11.72
N VAL A 39 -17.54 6.07 12.37
CA VAL A 39 -18.48 7.18 12.49
C VAL A 39 -18.81 7.76 11.11
N TYR A 40 -17.80 7.96 10.25
CA TYR A 40 -18.01 8.45 8.89
C TYR A 40 -18.90 7.51 8.09
N GLY A 41 -18.68 6.20 8.20
CA GLY A 41 -19.52 5.19 7.57
C GLY A 41 -20.97 5.16 8.09
N TYR A 42 -21.20 5.50 9.36
CA TYR A 42 -22.57 5.62 9.88
C TYR A 42 -23.32 6.81 9.25
N LEU A 43 -22.61 7.92 9.01
CA LEU A 43 -23.15 9.15 8.45
C LEU A 43 -23.29 9.12 6.92
N ASP A 44 -22.40 8.41 6.21
CA ASP A 44 -22.46 8.21 4.75
C ASP A 44 -23.56 7.19 4.39
N THR A 45 -24.78 7.69 4.23
CA THR A 45 -25.94 6.85 3.91
C THR A 45 -26.10 6.55 2.41
N ASP A 46 -25.54 7.40 1.55
CA ASP A 46 -25.69 7.33 0.08
C ASP A 46 -25.01 6.11 -0.54
N SER A 47 -23.99 5.56 0.14
CA SER A 47 -23.21 4.42 -0.37
C SER A 47 -23.44 3.09 0.35
N ARG A 48 -24.54 2.99 1.13
CA ARG A 48 -24.84 1.83 1.99
C ARG A 48 -24.81 0.47 1.27
N TYR A 49 -25.53 0.32 0.17
CA TYR A 49 -25.64 -0.97 -0.54
C TYR A 49 -24.28 -1.48 -1.07
N LEU A 50 -23.49 -0.57 -1.66
CA LEU A 50 -22.15 -0.89 -2.17
C LEU A 50 -21.21 -1.27 -1.01
N ARG A 51 -21.29 -0.54 0.11
CA ARG A 51 -20.46 -0.82 1.30
C ARG A 51 -20.81 -2.13 1.96
N GLU A 52 -22.09 -2.50 2.02
CA GLU A 52 -22.50 -3.80 2.57
C GLU A 52 -21.90 -4.96 1.77
N THR A 53 -21.89 -4.86 0.43
CA THR A 53 -21.22 -5.83 -0.43
C THR A 53 -19.72 -5.94 -0.13
N GLU A 54 -19.05 -4.80 0.06
CA GLU A 54 -17.62 -4.73 0.40
C GLU A 54 -17.31 -5.28 1.80
N HIS A 55 -18.20 -5.06 2.78
CA HIS A 55 -18.08 -5.69 4.10
C HIS A 55 -18.24 -7.20 4.05
N ILE A 56 -19.15 -7.71 3.22
CA ILE A 56 -19.29 -9.16 2.99
C ILE A 56 -18.02 -9.72 2.36
N ARG A 57 -17.42 -9.02 1.37
CA ARG A 57 -16.12 -9.40 0.78
C ARG A 57 -15.03 -9.46 1.84
N MET A 58 -14.94 -8.44 2.69
CA MET A 58 -13.96 -8.38 3.77
C MET A 58 -14.14 -9.52 4.78
N ALA A 59 -15.36 -9.72 5.29
CA ALA A 59 -15.66 -10.78 6.26
C ALA A 59 -15.33 -12.17 5.69
N LYS A 60 -15.69 -12.41 4.43
CA LYS A 60 -15.35 -13.65 3.72
C LYS A 60 -13.83 -13.79 3.56
N ALA A 61 -13.13 -12.73 3.19
CA ALA A 61 -11.69 -12.73 3.02
C ALA A 61 -10.95 -13.02 4.35
N ILE A 62 -11.38 -12.41 5.46
CA ILE A 62 -10.85 -12.69 6.80
C ILE A 62 -11.06 -14.16 7.16
N ARG A 63 -12.28 -14.70 6.94
CA ARG A 63 -12.60 -16.11 7.18
C ARG A 63 -11.65 -17.06 6.42
N TYR A 64 -11.23 -16.69 5.21
CA TYR A 64 -10.29 -17.47 4.39
C TYR A 64 -8.82 -17.05 4.56
N GLY A 65 -8.48 -16.30 5.61
CA GLY A 65 -7.10 -16.03 5.98
C GLY A 65 -6.42 -14.93 5.15
N ILE A 66 -7.16 -13.92 4.68
CA ILE A 66 -6.56 -12.81 3.91
C ILE A 66 -5.43 -12.08 4.68
N LEU A 67 -5.45 -12.10 6.02
CA LEU A 67 -4.41 -11.49 6.88
C LEU A 67 -3.13 -12.33 6.98
N GLN A 68 -3.01 -13.45 6.26
CA GLN A 68 -1.76 -14.19 6.21
C GLN A 68 -0.67 -13.40 5.48
N ASN A 69 0.57 -13.52 5.96
CA ASN A 69 1.74 -12.79 5.46
C ASN A 69 1.89 -12.82 3.93
N HIS A 70 1.67 -13.98 3.31
CA HIS A 70 1.82 -14.14 1.87
C HIS A 70 0.89 -13.23 1.05
N ASN A 71 -0.31 -12.90 1.56
CA ASN A 71 -1.25 -12.01 0.88
C ASN A 71 -0.77 -10.55 0.90
N PHE A 72 -0.14 -10.12 2.00
CA PHE A 72 0.52 -8.81 2.06
C PHE A 72 1.69 -8.73 1.07
N VAL A 73 2.53 -9.78 1.01
CA VAL A 73 3.62 -9.87 0.02
C VAL A 73 3.07 -9.74 -1.40
N LYS A 74 2.02 -10.49 -1.75
CA LYS A 74 1.40 -10.43 -3.08
C LYS A 74 0.77 -9.07 -3.40
N THR A 75 0.21 -8.40 -2.40
CA THR A 75 -0.33 -7.05 -2.57
C THR A 75 0.79 -6.05 -2.89
N ILE A 76 1.89 -6.08 -2.13
CA ILE A 76 3.07 -5.23 -2.35
C ILE A 76 3.69 -5.51 -3.73
N GLU A 77 3.89 -6.79 -4.08
CA GLU A 77 4.41 -7.22 -5.38
C GLU A 77 3.56 -6.71 -6.53
N THR A 78 2.23 -6.73 -6.41
CA THR A 78 1.32 -6.29 -7.48
C THR A 78 1.43 -4.79 -7.73
N VAL A 79 1.42 -3.98 -6.66
CA VAL A 79 1.51 -2.51 -6.76
C VAL A 79 2.84 -2.09 -7.39
N LEU A 80 3.95 -2.65 -6.90
CA LEU A 80 5.27 -2.35 -7.42
C LEU A 80 5.49 -2.93 -8.82
N GLY A 81 4.86 -4.07 -9.10
CA GLY A 81 4.68 -4.67 -10.42
C GLY A 81 4.24 -3.65 -11.46
N ILE A 82 3.11 -3.01 -11.16
CA ILE A 82 2.49 -2.01 -12.01
C ILE A 82 3.33 -0.75 -12.08
N PHE A 83 3.92 -0.28 -10.97
CA PHE A 83 4.81 0.88 -11.00
C PHE A 83 6.00 0.67 -11.93
N ASN A 84 6.69 -0.46 -11.78
CA ASN A 84 7.90 -0.78 -12.54
C ASN A 84 7.64 -0.99 -14.03
N LYS A 85 6.43 -1.43 -14.43
CA LYS A 85 6.03 -1.53 -15.85
C LYS A 85 6.23 -0.21 -16.61
N TYR A 86 6.14 0.92 -15.92
CA TYR A 86 6.26 2.25 -16.52
C TYR A 86 7.62 2.91 -16.30
N VAL A 87 8.49 2.35 -15.45
CA VAL A 87 9.84 2.89 -15.25
C VAL A 87 10.69 2.60 -16.50
N PRO A 88 11.32 3.61 -17.13
CA PRO A 88 12.17 3.40 -18.29
C PRO A 88 13.30 2.41 -18.02
N LYS A 89 13.53 1.46 -18.93
CA LYS A 89 14.50 0.35 -18.76
C LYS A 89 15.90 0.85 -18.39
N GLU A 90 16.36 1.92 -19.02
CA GLU A 90 17.66 2.55 -18.76
C GLU A 90 17.81 3.04 -17.31
N LYS A 91 16.72 3.42 -16.66
CA LYS A 91 16.69 3.91 -15.28
C LYS A 91 16.42 2.79 -14.27
N GLN A 92 16.01 1.61 -14.72
CA GLN A 92 15.75 0.49 -13.82
C GLN A 92 17.05 0.04 -13.15
N GLU A 93 18.16 -0.05 -13.86
CA GLU A 93 19.43 -0.49 -13.28
C GLU A 93 19.99 0.50 -12.24
N SER A 94 19.82 1.81 -12.45
CA SER A 94 20.30 2.84 -11.51
C SER A 94 19.42 2.94 -10.26
N ILE A 95 18.09 2.80 -10.42
CA ILE A 95 17.12 2.81 -9.32
C ILE A 95 17.18 1.51 -8.52
N TYR A 96 17.43 0.37 -9.17
CA TYR A 96 17.43 -0.96 -8.55
C TYR A 96 18.82 -1.55 -8.29
N SER A 97 19.90 -0.77 -8.42
CA SER A 97 21.25 -1.32 -8.31
C SER A 97 21.47 -2.10 -7.01
N ARG A 98 21.96 -3.34 -7.17
CA ARG A 98 22.45 -4.33 -6.18
C ARG A 98 21.50 -4.89 -5.13
N SER A 99 20.35 -4.30 -4.80
CA SER A 99 19.39 -4.93 -3.88
C SER A 99 18.01 -4.26 -3.98
N MET A 100 16.93 -5.04 -3.95
CA MET A 100 15.61 -4.70 -3.38
C MET A 100 14.36 -4.50 -4.27
N PHE A 101 14.43 -4.14 -5.57
CA PHE A 101 13.19 -3.88 -6.36
C PHE A 101 13.21 -4.28 -7.85
N SER A 102 14.24 -4.98 -8.34
CA SER A 102 14.26 -5.43 -9.74
C SER A 102 13.26 -6.58 -9.97
N LEU A 103 12.17 -6.28 -10.67
CA LEU A 103 11.27 -7.29 -11.22
C LEU A 103 11.88 -8.04 -12.42
N ALA A 104 13.05 -7.60 -12.88
CA ALA A 104 13.88 -8.30 -13.84
C ALA A 104 14.55 -9.49 -13.16
N GLY A 105 13.82 -10.61 -13.10
CA GLY A 105 14.26 -11.85 -12.45
C GLY A 105 13.09 -12.49 -11.71
N ARG A 106 12.18 -13.09 -12.48
CA ARG A 106 10.96 -13.73 -11.96
C ARG A 106 11.32 -14.65 -10.77
N THR A 107 10.81 -14.31 -9.58
CA THR A 107 10.56 -15.14 -8.39
C THR A 107 11.52 -15.20 -7.19
N ALA A 108 12.78 -14.70 -7.19
CA ALA A 108 13.67 -15.00 -6.04
C ALA A 108 14.38 -13.82 -5.33
N ALA A 109 14.61 -12.67 -5.97
CA ALA A 109 15.51 -11.65 -5.39
C ALA A 109 14.86 -10.69 -4.36
N ASN A 110 13.52 -10.66 -4.25
CA ASN A 110 12.77 -9.62 -3.51
C ASN A 110 11.99 -10.10 -2.27
N SER A 111 12.05 -11.40 -1.92
CA SER A 111 11.21 -11.98 -0.87
C SER A 111 11.53 -11.45 0.54
N TYR A 112 12.78 -11.09 0.82
CA TYR A 112 13.18 -10.70 2.16
C TYR A 112 12.59 -9.37 2.62
N ILE A 113 12.55 -8.36 1.74
CA ILE A 113 12.12 -7.00 2.07
C ILE A 113 10.61 -6.90 2.11
N PHE A 114 9.95 -7.39 1.07
CA PHE A 114 8.49 -7.49 1.07
C PHE A 114 8.02 -8.41 2.18
N GLY A 115 8.76 -9.49 2.46
CA GLY A 115 8.52 -10.39 3.58
C GLY A 115 8.64 -9.70 4.94
N LYS A 116 9.65 -8.85 5.16
CA LYS A 116 9.80 -8.04 6.37
C LYS A 116 8.68 -7.02 6.55
N MET A 117 8.36 -6.26 5.50
CA MET A 117 7.25 -5.30 5.53
C MET A 117 5.94 -6.03 5.85
N ALA A 118 5.66 -7.11 5.12
CA ALA A 118 4.50 -7.96 5.30
C ALA A 118 4.44 -8.62 6.68
N SER A 119 5.57 -9.05 7.26
CA SER A 119 5.59 -9.79 8.54
C SER A 119 5.23 -8.87 9.69
N ILE A 120 5.70 -7.62 9.64
CA ILE A 120 5.36 -6.62 10.64
C ILE A 120 3.88 -6.25 10.57
N ILE A 121 3.30 -6.13 9.38
CA ILE A 121 1.86 -5.89 9.22
C ILE A 121 1.06 -7.09 9.75
N ALA A 122 1.42 -8.29 9.32
CA ALA A 122 0.74 -9.52 9.69
C ALA A 122 0.79 -9.76 11.20
N GLN A 123 1.94 -9.55 11.86
CA GLN A 123 2.08 -9.67 13.31
C GLN A 123 1.19 -8.66 14.04
N ARG A 124 1.22 -7.39 13.62
CA ARG A 124 0.44 -6.34 14.28
C ARG A 124 -1.07 -6.49 14.05
N THR A 125 -1.50 -6.98 12.89
CA THR A 125 -2.92 -7.25 12.60
C THR A 125 -3.42 -8.50 13.30
N ALA A 126 -2.62 -9.56 13.35
CA ALA A 126 -2.94 -10.77 14.12
C ALA A 126 -3.12 -10.46 15.62
N PHE A 127 -2.25 -9.61 16.18
CA PHE A 127 -2.36 -9.16 17.58
C PHE A 127 -3.72 -8.54 17.92
N LEU A 128 -4.27 -7.71 17.02
CA LEU A 128 -5.58 -7.07 17.20
C LEU A 128 -6.75 -8.05 17.12
N VAL A 129 -6.63 -9.11 16.31
CA VAL A 129 -7.64 -10.18 16.25
C VAL A 129 -7.60 -11.06 17.51
N THR A 130 -6.43 -11.19 18.16
CA THR A 130 -6.23 -12.05 19.35
C THR A 130 -6.48 -11.38 20.71
N LEU A 131 -6.74 -10.07 20.78
CA LEU A 131 -6.85 -9.34 22.05
C LEU A 131 -8.12 -9.76 22.82
N GLN A 132 -8.01 -10.65 23.81
CA GLN A 132 -9.11 -11.18 24.63
C GLN A 132 -9.67 -10.20 25.70
N GLY A 133 -9.61 -8.88 25.49
CA GLY A 133 -9.81 -7.87 26.54
C GLY A 133 -11.20 -7.24 26.69
N GLY A 134 -12.15 -7.51 25.78
CA GLY A 134 -13.52 -7.00 25.89
C GLY A 134 -14.25 -7.05 24.55
N ALA A 135 -15.31 -7.86 24.46
CA ALA A 135 -16.00 -8.15 23.21
C ALA A 135 -16.48 -6.89 22.44
N ALA A 136 -16.91 -5.85 23.15
CA ALA A 136 -17.40 -4.61 22.53
C ALA A 136 -16.28 -3.75 21.89
N GLY A 137 -15.11 -3.68 22.54
CA GLY A 137 -13.97 -2.91 22.03
C GLY A 137 -13.45 -3.45 20.71
N ASN A 138 -13.32 -4.78 20.60
CA ASN A 138 -12.84 -5.41 19.37
C ASN A 138 -13.84 -5.28 18.22
N ILE A 139 -15.15 -5.32 18.48
CA ILE A 139 -16.17 -5.16 17.42
C ILE A 139 -16.10 -3.76 16.81
N LEU A 140 -15.96 -2.71 17.63
CA LEU A 140 -15.82 -1.34 17.14
C LEU A 140 -14.52 -1.15 16.34
N LEU A 141 -13.42 -1.75 16.79
CA LEU A 141 -12.15 -1.72 16.07
C LEU A 141 -12.22 -2.44 14.73
N ILE A 142 -12.74 -3.67 14.72
CA ILE A 142 -12.92 -4.48 13.50
C ILE A 142 -13.87 -3.76 12.53
N GLY A 143 -14.97 -3.19 13.05
CA GLY A 143 -15.89 -2.38 12.26
C GLY A 143 -15.21 -1.15 11.64
N GLY A 144 -14.44 -0.40 12.42
CA GLY A 144 -13.71 0.77 11.93
C GLY A 144 -12.63 0.43 10.90
N MET A 145 -11.91 -0.66 11.10
CA MET A 145 -10.93 -1.17 10.13
C MET A 145 -11.62 -1.66 8.84
N ALA A 146 -12.77 -2.33 8.96
CA ALA A 146 -13.57 -2.73 7.81
C ALA A 146 -14.00 -1.50 7.00
N GLU A 147 -14.56 -0.48 7.65
CA GLU A 147 -14.94 0.77 6.97
C GLU A 147 -13.76 1.43 6.28
N ARG A 148 -12.65 1.61 7.00
CA ARG A 148 -11.43 2.19 6.44
C ARG A 148 -10.93 1.40 5.23
N SER A 149 -10.97 0.06 5.29
CA SER A 149 -10.56 -0.79 4.18
C SER A 149 -11.39 -0.52 2.91
N VAL A 150 -12.70 -0.35 3.06
CA VAL A 150 -13.62 -0.06 1.95
C VAL A 150 -13.34 1.32 1.37
N TYR A 151 -13.21 2.35 2.22
CA TYR A 151 -12.91 3.70 1.76
C TYR A 151 -11.55 3.81 1.09
N THR A 152 -10.53 3.16 1.63
CA THR A 152 -9.19 3.14 1.03
C THR A 152 -9.19 2.34 -0.28
N SER A 153 -9.91 1.23 -0.39
CA SER A 153 -10.09 0.50 -1.66
C SER A 153 -10.76 1.37 -2.73
N ARG A 154 -11.85 2.07 -2.39
CA ARG A 154 -12.53 3.01 -3.31
C ARG A 154 -11.66 4.22 -3.67
N SER A 155 -10.85 4.72 -2.72
CA SER A 155 -9.87 5.77 -2.98
C SER A 155 -8.83 5.29 -3.99
N LEU A 156 -8.32 4.07 -3.82
CA LEU A 156 -7.37 3.44 -4.74
C LEU A 156 -7.97 3.28 -6.14
N GLN A 157 -9.23 2.84 -6.26
CA GLN A 157 -9.94 2.75 -7.54
C GLN A 157 -9.97 4.10 -8.27
N ARG A 158 -10.23 5.20 -7.55
CA ARG A 158 -10.28 6.55 -8.14
C ARG A 158 -8.90 7.04 -8.57
N LYS A 159 -7.90 6.89 -7.69
CA LYS A 159 -6.52 7.34 -7.93
C LYS A 159 -5.86 6.52 -9.04
N ASN A 160 -5.92 5.20 -8.93
CA ASN A 160 -5.26 4.28 -9.84
C ASN A 160 -6.11 3.00 -10.10
N PRO A 161 -6.99 3.03 -11.11
CA PRO A 161 -7.83 1.90 -11.47
C PRO A 161 -7.03 0.63 -11.85
N GLU A 162 -5.85 0.76 -12.45
CA GLU A 162 -5.03 -0.38 -12.87
C GLU A 162 -4.60 -1.22 -11.66
N ILE A 163 -4.16 -0.56 -10.58
CA ILE A 163 -3.82 -1.24 -9.33
C ILE A 163 -5.07 -1.86 -8.71
N TYR A 164 -6.16 -1.10 -8.61
CA TYR A 164 -7.39 -1.61 -8.02
C TYR A 164 -7.86 -2.90 -8.70
N TYR A 165 -7.97 -2.92 -10.03
CA TYR A 165 -8.44 -4.09 -10.76
C TYR A 165 -7.46 -5.27 -10.73
N ALA A 166 -6.16 -5.02 -10.51
CA ALA A 166 -5.19 -6.09 -10.29
C ALA A 166 -5.33 -6.74 -8.90
N LEU A 167 -5.72 -5.97 -7.88
CA LEU A 167 -5.87 -6.44 -6.51
C LEU A 167 -7.27 -7.04 -6.21
N TYR A 168 -8.30 -6.51 -6.87
CA TYR A 168 -9.71 -6.82 -6.63
C TYR A 168 -10.06 -8.33 -6.67
N PRO A 169 -9.61 -9.13 -7.65
CA PRO A 169 -10.04 -10.53 -7.78
C PRO A 169 -9.67 -11.41 -6.58
N ARG A 170 -8.63 -11.02 -5.82
CA ARG A 170 -8.16 -11.72 -4.62
C ARG A 170 -8.52 -10.99 -3.33
N ASN A 171 -9.33 -9.92 -3.41
CA ASN A 171 -9.66 -9.02 -2.32
C ASN A 171 -8.46 -8.29 -1.71
N TYR A 172 -7.32 -8.22 -2.42
CA TYR A 172 -6.12 -7.54 -1.92
C TYR A 172 -6.29 -6.01 -1.90
N ASP A 173 -7.27 -5.48 -2.61
CA ASP A 173 -7.69 -4.09 -2.54
C ASP A 173 -8.15 -3.73 -1.11
N LEU A 174 -8.75 -4.69 -0.41
CA LEU A 174 -9.16 -4.57 0.97
C LEU A 174 -8.00 -4.70 1.97
N LEU A 175 -6.84 -5.23 1.58
CA LEU A 175 -5.61 -5.19 2.38
C LEU A 175 -4.83 -3.88 2.22
N TYR A 176 -5.07 -3.16 1.13
CA TYR A 176 -4.27 -2.00 0.75
C TYR A 176 -4.19 -0.96 1.87
N PHE A 177 -5.26 -0.74 2.65
CA PHE A 177 -5.27 0.25 3.74
C PHE A 177 -4.19 0.03 4.82
N LEU A 178 -3.74 -1.21 5.00
CA LEU A 178 -2.70 -1.56 5.96
C LEU A 178 -1.29 -1.22 5.46
N ILE A 179 -1.13 -1.13 4.13
CA ILE A 179 0.16 -0.93 3.47
C ILE A 179 0.22 0.39 2.72
N GLU A 180 -0.91 1.10 2.64
CA GLU A 180 -1.09 2.37 1.94
C GLU A 180 0.03 3.36 2.30
N PRO A 181 0.40 3.65 3.56
CA PRO A 181 1.44 4.64 3.83
C PRO A 181 2.81 4.34 3.19
N ALA A 182 3.13 3.06 3.02
CA ALA A 182 4.34 2.62 2.34
C ALA A 182 4.20 2.62 0.82
N LEU A 183 3.03 2.28 0.29
CA LEU A 183 2.84 2.15 -1.16
C LEU A 183 2.34 3.43 -1.84
N GLU A 184 1.80 4.37 -1.07
CA GLU A 184 1.20 5.61 -1.55
C GLU A 184 2.14 6.43 -2.45
N PRO A 185 3.46 6.59 -2.17
CA PRO A 185 4.34 7.33 -3.07
C PRO A 185 4.39 6.75 -4.49
N PHE A 186 4.32 5.42 -4.62
CA PHE A 186 4.32 4.74 -5.91
C PHE A 186 2.97 4.94 -6.63
N VAL A 187 1.86 4.90 -5.87
CA VAL A 187 0.51 5.17 -6.40
C VAL A 187 0.39 6.62 -6.86
N GLU A 188 0.89 7.57 -6.08
CA GLU A 188 0.93 9.01 -6.41
C GLU A 188 1.74 9.26 -7.70
N ALA A 189 2.90 8.62 -7.86
CA ALA A 189 3.69 8.72 -9.08
C ALA A 189 2.91 8.23 -10.31
N LEU A 190 2.22 7.08 -10.20
CA LEU A 190 1.37 6.57 -11.28
C LEU A 190 0.14 7.44 -11.54
N GLN A 191 -0.42 8.06 -10.51
CA GLN A 191 -1.49 9.04 -10.67
C GLN A 191 -1.00 10.26 -11.43
N VAL A 192 0.21 10.76 -11.15
CA VAL A 192 0.85 11.83 -11.93
C VAL A 192 1.02 11.41 -13.40
N ARG A 193 1.47 10.18 -13.66
CA ARG A 193 1.57 9.64 -15.02
C ARG A 193 0.23 9.67 -15.76
N ARG A 194 -0.83 9.22 -15.09
CA ARG A 194 -2.19 9.18 -15.66
C ARG A 194 -2.74 10.58 -15.96
N ASN A 195 -2.46 11.55 -15.09
CA ASN A 195 -3.03 12.90 -15.19
C ASN A 195 -2.18 13.85 -16.06
N HIS A 196 -0.86 13.63 -16.12
CA HIS A 196 0.11 14.57 -16.72
C HIS A 196 1.05 13.91 -17.74
N GLY A 197 0.85 12.63 -18.05
CA GLY A 197 1.61 11.88 -19.04
C GLY A 197 2.96 11.36 -18.57
N ASP A 198 3.61 10.58 -19.45
CA ASP A 198 4.88 9.89 -19.15
C ASP A 198 6.04 10.87 -18.91
N ALA A 199 6.02 12.07 -19.52
CA ALA A 199 7.04 13.09 -19.28
C ALA A 199 7.07 13.57 -17.82
N ALA A 200 5.90 13.75 -17.19
CA ALA A 200 5.82 14.15 -15.79
C ALA A 200 6.26 13.01 -14.85
N PHE A 201 5.89 11.77 -15.17
CA PHE A 201 6.36 10.59 -14.47
C PHE A 201 7.88 10.44 -14.56
N ASN A 202 8.44 10.56 -15.76
CA ASN A 202 9.88 10.44 -15.99
C ASN A 202 10.68 11.47 -15.19
N LYS A 203 10.16 12.70 -15.04
CA LYS A 203 10.75 13.72 -14.14
C LYS A 203 10.78 13.27 -12.68
N ILE A 204 9.72 12.62 -12.19
CA ILE A 204 9.73 12.03 -10.83
C ILE A 204 10.82 10.94 -10.75
N ILE A 205 10.91 10.07 -11.76
CA ILE A 205 11.91 9.01 -11.81
C ILE A 205 13.34 9.57 -11.84
N ASP A 206 13.60 10.66 -12.58
CA ASP A 206 14.89 11.37 -12.57
C ASP A 206 15.22 11.91 -11.17
N MET A 207 14.24 12.49 -10.49
CA MET A 207 14.42 12.98 -9.12
C MET A 207 14.68 11.84 -8.13
N VAL A 208 14.03 10.68 -8.30
CA VAL A 208 14.30 9.48 -7.49
C VAL A 208 15.75 9.05 -7.70
N GLU A 209 16.20 8.93 -8.94
CA GLU A 209 17.58 8.54 -9.26
C GLU A 209 18.60 9.50 -8.64
N ASN A 210 18.36 10.80 -8.70
CA ASN A 210 19.25 11.80 -8.10
C ASN A 210 19.30 11.67 -6.57
N GLU A 211 18.16 11.54 -5.91
CA GLU A 211 18.08 11.33 -4.45
C GLU A 211 18.80 10.03 -4.03
N LEU A 212 18.70 8.97 -4.85
CA LEU A 212 19.44 7.72 -4.61
C LEU A 212 20.95 7.91 -4.76
N LYS A 213 21.42 8.63 -5.79
CA LYS A 213 22.85 8.91 -5.99
C LYS A 213 23.43 9.76 -4.87
N THR A 214 22.75 10.84 -4.48
CA THR A 214 23.20 11.73 -3.40
C THR A 214 23.34 10.98 -2.07
N LYS A 215 22.38 10.11 -1.73
CA LYS A 215 22.41 9.36 -0.47
C LYS A 215 23.36 8.17 -0.45
N ARG A 216 23.78 7.66 -1.62
CA ARG A 216 24.82 6.63 -1.72
C ARG A 216 26.24 7.20 -1.64
N ALA A 217 26.40 8.50 -1.92
CA ALA A 217 27.68 9.20 -1.87
C ALA A 217 27.98 9.86 -0.51
N ALA A 218 27.00 9.91 0.39
CA ALA A 218 27.10 10.39 1.77
C ALA A 218 27.26 9.21 2.74
#